data_AF-A0A1T4WXV3-F1
#
_entry.id   AF-A0A1T4WXV3-F1
#
_cell.length_a   1.000
_cell.length_b   1.000
_cell.length_c   1.000
_cell.angle_alpha   90.00
_cell.angle_beta   90.00
_cell.angle_gamma   90.00
#
_symmetry.space_group_name_H-M   'P 1'
#
loop_
_entity.id
_entity.type
_entity.pdbx_description
1 polymer ?
#
loop_
_entity_poly.entity_id
_entity_poly.type
_entity_poly.pdbx_seq_one_letter_code
_entity_poly.pdbx_strand_id
1 'polypeptide(L)'
;MPSIRTGRMQEAVISWIQGGLGNQLFQINAGHHIASWENRPHLVSVSSYRRDALRNFTSAAIVDKETRTNALENALIGAPYSRAGSMKTRTTLSRLRIETTLEDASGKPAVLVGFFQEPDAVALSTHFVAASLDRFRERQSDHPLAKQIRGRVVVHVRRGDYASAPGAISAFGSIRPDFYLEATERLGVSIRDTVMFTDDPDYVIQTFALPSSQIIGPSDAATDLETLVLMSMGNGMVLPNSTFSWWAAELMNRPERTIAPEFWFVDHRKGQTLARDTWGRVPN
;
A
#
# COMPACT_ATOMS: atom_id res chain seq x y z
N MET A 1 11.12 28.68 -26.50
CA MET A 1 10.41 28.90 -25.22
C MET A 1 9.89 27.56 -24.72
N PRO A 2 10.26 27.08 -23.53
CA PRO A 2 9.59 25.92 -22.94
C PRO A 2 8.12 26.30 -22.82
N SER A 3 7.23 25.54 -23.45
CA SER A 3 5.80 25.81 -23.30
C SER A 3 5.48 25.76 -21.81
N ILE A 4 4.70 26.74 -21.32
CA ILE A 4 4.27 26.88 -19.92
C ILE A 4 3.76 25.53 -19.34
N ARG A 5 3.28 24.62 -20.20
CA ARG A 5 2.79 23.28 -19.86
C ARG A 5 3.86 22.24 -19.51
N THR A 6 5.12 22.42 -19.90
CA THR A 6 6.25 21.55 -19.49
C THR A 6 7.04 22.12 -18.33
N GLY A 7 6.82 23.40 -17.98
CA GLY A 7 7.50 24.08 -16.88
C GLY A 7 7.29 23.39 -15.54
N ARG A 8 6.04 23.03 -15.21
CA ARG A 8 5.73 22.39 -13.92
C ARG A 8 6.43 21.05 -13.71
N MET A 9 6.73 20.29 -14.77
CA MET A 9 7.49 19.04 -14.66
C MET A 9 8.96 19.27 -14.28
N GLN A 10 9.53 20.42 -14.66
CA GLN A 10 10.91 20.79 -14.34
C GLN A 10 11.04 21.44 -12.95
N GLU A 11 9.95 21.55 -12.21
CA GLU A 11 9.92 22.08 -10.85
C GLU A 11 9.43 21.02 -9.86
N ALA A 12 8.72 20.00 -10.35
CA ALA A 12 8.04 18.99 -9.56
C ALA A 12 8.87 17.75 -9.24
N VAL A 13 8.48 17.11 -8.15
CA VAL A 13 8.74 15.69 -7.89
C VAL A 13 7.58 14.91 -8.50
N ILE A 14 7.87 13.94 -9.37
CA ILE A 14 6.85 13.17 -10.10
C ILE A 14 6.89 11.71 -9.64
N SER A 15 5.87 11.21 -8.97
CA SER A 15 5.75 9.77 -8.69
C SER A 15 5.16 9.04 -9.90
N TRP A 16 5.90 8.11 -10.50
CA TRP A 16 5.39 7.20 -11.51
C TRP A 16 4.81 5.96 -10.82
N ILE A 17 3.49 5.93 -10.67
CA ILE A 17 2.80 4.99 -9.79
C ILE A 17 2.60 3.64 -10.48
N GLN A 18 2.82 2.54 -9.77
CA GLN A 18 2.57 1.18 -10.25
C GLN A 18 2.08 0.23 -9.13
N GLY A 19 1.50 -0.92 -9.52
CA GLY A 19 1.02 -1.94 -8.59
C GLY A 19 -0.36 -1.66 -7.97
N GLY A 20 -0.76 -2.49 -7.00
CA GLY A 20 -2.04 -2.38 -6.30
C GLY A 20 -2.07 -1.26 -5.24
N LEU A 21 -3.26 -0.99 -4.67
CA LEU A 21 -3.52 0.17 -3.81
C LEU A 21 -2.43 0.39 -2.73
N GLY A 22 -2.08 -0.61 -1.94
CA GLY A 22 -1.07 -0.47 -0.88
C GLY A 22 0.29 0.05 -1.39
N ASN A 23 0.73 -0.40 -2.57
CA ASN A 23 1.96 0.09 -3.19
C ASN A 23 1.80 1.52 -3.70
N GLN A 24 0.63 1.86 -4.26
CA GLN A 24 0.34 3.22 -4.72
C GLN A 24 0.45 4.21 -3.56
N LEU A 25 -0.07 3.85 -2.39
CA LEU A 25 -0.03 4.69 -1.19
C LEU A 25 1.40 4.94 -0.69
N PHE A 26 2.28 3.93 -0.69
CA PHE A 26 3.71 4.15 -0.38
C PHE A 26 4.38 5.10 -1.37
N GLN A 27 4.14 4.90 -2.68
CA GLN A 27 4.70 5.77 -3.73
C GLN A 27 4.20 7.22 -3.66
N ILE A 28 2.94 7.41 -3.29
CA ILE A 28 2.35 8.73 -3.06
C ILE A 28 2.97 9.34 -1.80
N ASN A 29 3.10 8.60 -0.71
CA ASN A 29 3.68 9.09 0.54
C ASN A 29 5.13 9.56 0.36
N ALA A 30 5.96 8.74 -0.29
CA ALA A 30 7.35 9.05 -0.59
C ALA A 30 7.48 10.32 -1.45
N GLY A 31 6.73 10.40 -2.56
CA GLY A 31 6.78 11.58 -3.43
C GLY A 31 6.25 12.84 -2.77
N HIS A 32 5.18 12.73 -1.97
CA HIS A 32 4.64 13.85 -1.21
C HIS A 32 5.65 14.34 -0.16
N HIS A 33 6.33 13.43 0.54
CA HIS A 33 7.33 13.79 1.54
C HIS A 33 8.47 14.62 0.93
N ILE A 34 9.09 14.15 -0.15
CA ILE A 34 10.18 14.88 -0.83
C ILE A 34 9.67 16.22 -1.35
N ALA A 35 8.51 16.21 -2.03
CA ALA A 35 7.93 17.43 -2.60
C ALA A 35 7.66 18.50 -1.52
N SER A 36 7.04 18.10 -0.41
CA SER A 36 6.72 19.00 0.71
C SER A 36 7.97 19.51 1.41
N TRP A 37 8.96 18.64 1.66
CA TRP A 37 10.25 19.04 2.26
C TRP A 37 10.98 20.10 1.43
N GLU A 38 10.90 20.00 0.10
CA GLU A 38 11.59 20.89 -0.83
C GLU A 38 10.74 22.05 -1.33
N ASN A 39 9.51 22.20 -0.83
CA ASN A 39 8.53 23.18 -1.30
C ASN A 39 8.33 23.12 -2.84
N ARG A 40 8.22 21.90 -3.36
CA ARG A 40 7.99 21.60 -4.78
C ARG A 40 6.59 21.05 -5.02
N PRO A 41 6.02 21.22 -6.23
CA PRO A 41 4.81 20.51 -6.59
C PRO A 41 5.03 18.98 -6.59
N HIS A 42 4.08 18.23 -6.05
CA HIS A 42 4.01 16.78 -6.22
C HIS A 42 3.08 16.45 -7.39
N LEU A 43 3.62 15.79 -8.42
CA LEU A 43 2.85 15.30 -9.55
C LEU A 43 2.78 13.78 -9.54
N VAL A 44 1.67 13.24 -10.04
CA VAL A 44 1.42 11.79 -10.08
C VAL A 44 1.20 11.32 -11.51
N SER A 45 2.06 10.40 -11.96
CA SER A 45 1.89 9.71 -13.24
C SER A 45 1.20 8.37 -13.03
N VAL A 46 0.06 8.20 -13.69
CA VAL A 46 -0.75 6.96 -13.72
C VAL A 46 -0.59 6.23 -15.06
N SER A 47 0.46 6.55 -15.82
CA SER A 47 0.63 6.03 -17.19
C SER A 47 0.96 4.55 -17.27
N SER A 48 1.48 3.96 -16.19
CA SER A 48 1.68 2.51 -16.03
C SER A 48 0.40 1.72 -16.32
N TYR A 49 -0.74 2.19 -15.82
CA TYR A 49 -2.05 1.53 -15.92
C TYR A 49 -2.70 1.61 -17.29
N ARG A 50 -2.10 2.33 -18.26
CA ARG A 50 -2.54 2.23 -19.66
C ARG A 50 -2.20 0.87 -20.29
N ARG A 51 -1.24 0.16 -19.70
CA ARG A 51 -0.71 -1.11 -20.22
C ARG A 51 -0.80 -2.26 -19.21
N ASP A 52 -1.24 -1.97 -17.99
CA ASP A 52 -1.44 -2.98 -16.94
C ASP A 52 -2.87 -3.51 -17.05
N ALA A 53 -3.01 -4.79 -17.42
CA ALA A 53 -4.32 -5.45 -17.52
C ALA A 53 -4.82 -5.98 -16.17
N LEU A 54 -3.96 -6.05 -15.15
CA LEU A 54 -4.25 -6.68 -13.86
C LEU A 54 -4.57 -5.66 -12.77
N ARG A 55 -4.06 -4.43 -12.87
CA ARG A 55 -4.21 -3.40 -11.83
C ARG A 55 -4.75 -2.10 -12.41
N ASN A 56 -5.48 -1.38 -11.56
CA ASN A 56 -6.04 -0.06 -11.86
C ASN A 56 -5.49 0.99 -10.89
N PHE A 57 -5.52 2.24 -11.31
CA PHE A 57 -5.28 3.37 -10.41
C PHE A 57 -6.50 3.57 -9.49
N THR A 58 -6.35 3.21 -8.22
CA THR A 58 -7.43 3.20 -7.21
C THR A 58 -7.27 4.30 -6.16
N SER A 59 -6.13 4.99 -6.15
CA SER A 59 -5.83 6.10 -5.23
C SER A 59 -6.40 7.45 -5.70
N ALA A 60 -7.40 7.45 -6.58
CA ALA A 60 -8.00 8.66 -7.15
C ALA A 60 -8.63 9.59 -6.09
N ALA A 61 -8.97 9.00 -4.95
CA ALA A 61 -9.45 9.63 -3.73
C ALA A 61 -8.42 10.53 -3.01
N ILE A 62 -7.13 10.24 -3.17
CA ILE A 62 -6.03 10.90 -2.45
C ILE A 62 -5.25 11.84 -3.37
N VAL A 63 -5.30 11.58 -4.67
CA VAL A 63 -4.58 12.37 -5.68
C VAL A 63 -5.57 13.20 -6.48
N ASP A 64 -5.54 14.51 -6.28
CA ASP A 64 -6.33 15.47 -7.03
C ASP A 64 -6.07 15.36 -8.54
N LYS A 65 -7.06 15.72 -9.35
CA LYS A 65 -6.96 15.59 -10.82
C LYS A 65 -5.89 16.53 -11.38
N GLU A 66 -5.72 17.68 -10.75
CA GLU A 66 -4.81 18.77 -11.10
C GLU A 66 -3.35 18.36 -10.88
N THR A 67 -3.08 17.52 -9.88
CA THR A 67 -1.73 17.00 -9.58
C THR A 67 -1.40 15.77 -10.44
N ARG A 68 -2.34 15.24 -11.21
CA ARG A 68 -2.06 14.16 -12.18
C ARG A 68 -1.41 14.71 -13.43
N THR A 69 -0.47 13.94 -13.96
CA THR A 69 0.14 14.19 -15.27
C THR A 69 -0.85 13.95 -16.41
N ASN A 70 -0.82 14.81 -17.42
CA ASN A 70 -1.63 14.70 -18.63
C ASN A 70 -0.97 13.83 -19.71
N ALA A 71 -1.63 13.62 -20.85
CA ALA A 71 -1.12 12.75 -21.91
C ALA A 71 0.24 13.19 -22.49
N LEU A 72 0.45 14.50 -22.65
CA LEU A 72 1.72 15.06 -23.14
C LEU A 72 2.85 14.86 -22.12
N GLU A 73 2.57 15.16 -20.85
CA GLU A 73 3.53 14.96 -19.76
C GLU A 73 3.94 13.49 -19.64
N ASN A 74 2.98 12.57 -19.75
CA ASN A 74 3.26 11.13 -19.75
C ASN A 74 4.12 10.69 -20.94
N ALA A 75 3.92 11.27 -22.13
CA ALA A 75 4.78 11.00 -23.29
C ALA A 75 6.22 11.49 -23.06
N LEU A 76 6.40 12.60 -22.35
CA LEU A 76 7.71 13.16 -22.01
C LEU A 76 8.43 12.37 -20.90
N ILE A 77 7.68 11.87 -19.91
CA ILE A 77 8.21 10.91 -18.91
C ILE A 77 8.66 9.64 -19.62
N GLY A 78 7.83 9.11 -20.51
CA GLY A 78 8.06 7.85 -21.21
C GLY A 78 7.88 6.63 -20.30
N ALA A 79 8.27 5.46 -20.79
CA ALA A 79 8.29 4.23 -19.99
C ALA A 79 9.63 4.12 -19.25
N PRO A 80 9.62 4.01 -17.90
CA PRO A 80 10.86 3.96 -17.11
C PRO A 80 11.63 2.65 -17.27
N TYR A 81 10.98 1.61 -17.80
CA TYR A 81 11.59 0.32 -18.11
C TYR A 81 11.86 0.16 -19.61
N SER A 82 12.97 -0.50 -19.95
CA SER A 82 13.26 -0.97 -21.30
C SER A 82 12.39 -2.18 -21.65
N ARG A 83 12.40 -2.60 -22.93
CA ARG A 83 11.70 -3.84 -23.34
C ARG A 83 12.26 -5.09 -22.66
N ALA A 84 13.52 -5.05 -22.23
CA ALA A 84 14.17 -6.13 -21.49
C ALA A 84 13.94 -6.02 -19.97
N GLY A 85 13.11 -5.09 -19.50
CA GLY A 85 12.82 -4.88 -18.08
C GLY A 85 13.88 -4.08 -17.32
N SER A 86 14.99 -3.72 -17.95
CA SER A 86 16.02 -2.89 -17.31
C SER A 86 15.53 -1.46 -17.09
N MET A 87 15.92 -0.86 -15.97
CA MET A 87 15.52 0.50 -15.64
C MET A 87 16.32 1.54 -16.42
N LYS A 88 15.65 2.59 -16.90
CA LYS A 88 16.28 3.75 -17.53
C LYS A 88 16.61 4.79 -16.47
N THR A 89 17.68 5.56 -16.70
CA THR A 89 18.11 6.65 -15.81
C THR A 89 17.59 8.02 -16.24
N ARG A 90 17.02 8.14 -17.45
CA ARG A 90 16.57 9.40 -18.04
C ARG A 90 15.21 9.24 -18.70
N THR A 91 14.40 10.29 -18.60
CA THR A 91 13.16 10.44 -19.36
C THR A 91 13.45 10.98 -20.77
N THR A 92 12.42 11.07 -21.63
CA THR A 92 12.54 11.75 -22.93
C THR A 92 12.88 13.23 -22.76
N LEU A 93 12.47 13.83 -21.65
CA LEU A 93 12.90 15.18 -21.24
C LEU A 93 14.28 15.09 -20.57
N SER A 94 15.36 15.31 -21.32
CA SER A 94 16.75 15.04 -20.90
C SER A 94 17.20 15.61 -19.55
N ARG A 95 16.54 16.66 -19.03
CA ARG A 95 16.80 17.27 -17.72
C ARG A 95 16.15 16.56 -16.55
N LEU A 96 15.15 15.72 -16.79
CA LEU A 96 14.38 15.02 -15.78
C LEU A 96 14.86 13.57 -15.71
N ARG A 97 15.50 13.24 -14.57
CA ARG A 97 16.06 11.92 -14.30
C ARG A 97 15.03 11.00 -13.66
N ILE A 98 15.23 9.70 -13.88
CA ILE A 98 14.50 8.67 -13.15
C ILE A 98 15.38 8.28 -11.97
N GLU A 99 14.83 8.44 -10.77
CA GLU A 99 15.50 8.15 -9.50
C GLU A 99 14.68 7.09 -8.74
N THR A 100 15.37 6.17 -8.08
CA THR A 100 14.78 4.98 -7.43
C THR A 100 14.83 4.99 -5.92
N THR A 101 15.58 5.93 -5.36
CA THR A 101 15.78 6.08 -3.92
C THR A 101 15.33 7.48 -3.52
N LEU A 102 15.00 7.66 -2.24
CA LEU A 102 14.64 8.98 -1.72
C LEU A 102 15.84 9.95 -1.77
N GLU A 103 17.04 9.44 -1.45
CA GLU A 103 18.29 10.19 -1.48
C GLU A 103 18.60 10.73 -2.87
N ASP A 104 18.56 9.87 -3.89
CA ASP A 104 18.86 10.27 -5.27
C ASP A 104 17.85 11.26 -5.83
N ALA A 105 16.61 11.27 -5.31
CA ALA A 105 15.57 12.18 -5.76
C ALA A 105 15.61 13.54 -5.07
N SER A 106 16.34 13.69 -3.96
CA SER A 106 16.35 14.93 -3.20
C SER A 106 17.17 16.04 -3.87
N GLY A 107 16.76 17.28 -3.64
CA GLY A 107 17.36 18.53 -4.07
C GLY A 107 17.01 18.94 -5.51
N LYS A 108 16.27 18.12 -6.26
CA LYS A 108 16.05 18.32 -7.69
C LYS A 108 14.69 17.80 -8.18
N PRO A 109 14.18 18.35 -9.29
CA PRO A 109 13.08 17.73 -10.03
C PRO A 109 13.48 16.33 -10.50
N ALA A 110 12.62 15.35 -10.24
CA ALA A 110 12.88 13.95 -10.55
C ALA A 110 11.59 13.18 -10.85
N VAL A 111 11.70 12.09 -11.62
CA VAL A 111 10.68 11.04 -11.67
C VAL A 111 11.09 9.94 -10.69
N LEU A 112 10.29 9.78 -9.64
CA LEU A 112 10.41 8.70 -8.68
C LEU A 112 9.79 7.42 -9.24
N VAL A 113 10.58 6.36 -9.31
CA VAL A 113 10.16 5.02 -9.72
C VAL A 113 10.63 4.01 -8.68
N GLY A 114 9.69 3.44 -7.92
CA GLY A 114 10.03 2.49 -6.86
C GLY A 114 8.80 2.14 -6.05
N PHE A 115 8.95 1.21 -5.11
CA PHE A 115 7.89 0.93 -4.15
C PHE A 115 8.07 1.67 -2.82
N PHE A 116 9.28 2.15 -2.52
CA PHE A 116 9.60 2.93 -1.32
C PHE A 116 9.21 2.19 -0.04
N GLN A 117 9.72 0.96 0.10
CA GLN A 117 9.43 0.01 1.18
C GLN A 117 10.70 -0.36 1.98
N GLU A 118 11.80 0.35 1.72
CA GLU A 118 13.01 0.36 2.52
C GLU A 118 12.78 1.06 3.88
N PRO A 119 13.58 0.74 4.91
CA PRO A 119 13.37 1.25 6.27
C PRO A 119 13.18 2.77 6.36
N ASP A 120 14.00 3.56 5.66
CA ASP A 120 13.93 5.02 5.68
C ASP A 120 12.62 5.54 5.06
N ALA A 121 12.16 4.89 3.98
CA ALA A 121 10.89 5.24 3.34
C ALA A 121 9.68 4.85 4.18
N VAL A 122 9.74 3.69 4.83
CA VAL A 122 8.71 3.25 5.78
C VAL A 122 8.65 4.20 6.97
N ALA A 123 9.77 4.70 7.46
CA ALA A 123 9.86 5.63 8.60
C ALA A 123 9.27 7.02 8.32
N LEU A 124 8.99 7.37 7.05
CA LEU A 124 8.36 8.64 6.72
C LEU A 124 7.00 8.81 7.40
N SER A 125 6.70 10.07 7.76
CA SER A 125 5.36 10.43 8.24
C SER A 125 4.32 10.06 7.19
N THR A 126 3.24 9.41 7.64
CA THR A 126 2.10 8.98 6.83
C THR A 126 0.93 9.95 6.90
N HIS A 127 1.08 11.06 7.64
CA HIS A 127 0.00 11.98 7.99
C HIS A 127 -0.82 12.43 6.77
N PHE A 128 -0.17 12.78 5.66
CA PHE A 128 -0.86 13.21 4.44
C PHE A 128 -1.80 12.13 3.88
N VAL A 129 -1.30 10.90 3.76
CA VAL A 129 -2.08 9.78 3.24
C VAL A 129 -3.15 9.35 4.24
N ALA A 130 -2.79 9.22 5.52
CA ALA A 130 -3.72 8.85 6.59
C ALA A 130 -4.87 9.85 6.72
N ALA A 131 -4.59 11.15 6.76
CA ALA A 131 -5.62 12.20 6.80
C ALA A 131 -6.51 12.19 5.55
N SER A 132 -5.96 11.81 4.40
CA SER A 132 -6.74 11.67 3.17
C SER A 132 -7.67 10.47 3.21
N LEU A 133 -7.19 9.32 3.70
CA LEU A 133 -8.00 8.13 3.90
C LEU A 133 -9.06 8.31 5.00
N ASP A 134 -8.77 9.07 6.04
CA ASP A 134 -9.70 9.35 7.14
C ASP A 134 -10.99 10.03 6.66
N ARG A 135 -10.88 10.96 5.72
CA ARG A 135 -12.06 11.58 5.09
C ARG A 135 -12.96 10.56 4.37
N PHE A 136 -12.39 9.47 3.86
CA PHE A 136 -13.17 8.36 3.29
C PHE A 136 -13.72 7.45 4.38
N ARG A 137 -12.95 7.20 5.44
CA ARG A 137 -13.38 6.45 6.62
C ARG A 137 -14.61 7.04 7.26
N GLU A 138 -14.65 8.35 7.44
CA GLU A 138 -15.81 9.05 8.00
C GLU A 138 -17.09 8.79 7.19
N ARG A 139 -17.01 8.81 5.86
CA ARG A 139 -18.15 8.53 4.97
C ARG A 139 -18.66 7.10 5.05
N GLN A 140 -17.84 6.18 5.54
CA GLN A 140 -18.17 4.77 5.68
C GLN A 140 -18.66 4.41 7.09
N SER A 141 -18.81 5.39 7.99
CA SER A 141 -19.16 5.17 9.40
C SER A 141 -20.49 4.43 9.61
N ASP A 142 -21.44 4.61 8.69
CA ASP A 142 -22.77 3.99 8.72
C ASP A 142 -22.87 2.71 7.86
N HIS A 143 -21.78 2.31 7.19
CA HIS A 143 -21.73 1.11 6.37
C HIS A 143 -22.09 -0.13 7.22
N PRO A 144 -22.91 -1.08 6.73
CA PRO A 144 -23.28 -2.27 7.50
C PRO A 144 -22.08 -3.04 8.05
N LEU A 145 -21.03 -3.23 7.22
CA LEU A 145 -19.79 -3.87 7.65
C LEU A 145 -19.05 -3.06 8.73
N ALA A 146 -19.10 -1.73 8.71
CA ALA A 146 -18.45 -0.91 9.73
C ALA A 146 -19.01 -1.22 11.13
N LYS A 147 -20.33 -1.46 11.23
CA LYS A 147 -20.99 -1.86 12.49
C LYS A 147 -20.53 -3.23 12.97
N GLN A 148 -20.32 -4.17 12.05
CA GLN A 148 -19.81 -5.51 12.35
C GLN A 148 -18.34 -5.47 12.84
N ILE A 149 -17.53 -4.57 12.30
CA ILE A 149 -16.09 -4.47 12.57
C ILE A 149 -15.79 -3.72 13.87
N ARG A 150 -16.57 -2.66 14.17
CA ARG A 150 -16.29 -1.74 15.27
C ARG A 150 -16.11 -2.48 16.60
N GLY A 151 -15.02 -2.17 17.31
CA GLY A 151 -14.70 -2.74 18.61
C GLY A 151 -14.02 -4.12 18.55
N ARG A 152 -13.93 -4.75 17.38
CA ARG A 152 -13.36 -6.10 17.20
C ARG A 152 -11.94 -6.04 16.67
N VAL A 153 -11.17 -7.09 16.93
CA VAL A 153 -9.86 -7.28 16.27
C VAL A 153 -10.13 -7.74 14.84
N VAL A 154 -9.44 -7.08 13.90
CA VAL A 154 -9.49 -7.38 12.48
C VAL A 154 -8.29 -8.24 12.11
N VAL A 155 -8.53 -9.34 11.41
CA VAL A 155 -7.47 -10.20 10.88
C VAL A 155 -7.54 -10.14 9.37
N HIS A 156 -6.42 -9.91 8.70
CA HIS A 156 -6.36 -10.03 7.25
C HIS A 156 -5.64 -11.31 6.86
N VAL A 157 -6.35 -12.23 6.20
CA VAL A 157 -5.80 -13.48 5.69
C VAL A 157 -5.65 -13.34 4.19
N ARG A 158 -4.41 -13.30 3.69
CA ARG A 158 -4.14 -13.16 2.26
C ARG A 158 -3.58 -14.47 1.70
N ARG A 159 -4.29 -15.05 0.74
CA ARG A 159 -3.91 -16.30 0.08
C ARG A 159 -3.70 -16.19 -1.43
N GLY A 160 -4.33 -15.22 -2.10
CA GLY A 160 -4.51 -15.09 -3.56
C GLY A 160 -3.24 -15.22 -4.40
N ASP A 161 -2.76 -14.14 -5.04
CA ASP A 161 -1.59 -14.17 -5.97
C ASP A 161 -0.35 -14.90 -5.40
N TYR A 162 -0.29 -15.05 -4.07
CA TYR A 162 0.70 -15.84 -3.34
C TYR A 162 0.60 -17.35 -3.59
N ALA A 163 -0.57 -17.96 -3.74
CA ALA A 163 -0.68 -19.40 -3.95
C ALA A 163 -0.44 -19.84 -5.40
N SER A 164 -0.60 -18.94 -6.37
CA SER A 164 -0.62 -19.25 -7.81
C SER A 164 0.55 -18.69 -8.63
N ALA A 165 1.29 -17.70 -8.11
CA ALA A 165 2.48 -17.16 -8.77
C ALA A 165 3.77 -17.66 -8.08
N PRO A 166 4.61 -18.48 -8.74
CA PRO A 166 5.85 -19.01 -8.16
C PRO A 166 6.79 -17.93 -7.60
N GLY A 167 6.80 -16.74 -8.22
CA GLY A 167 7.60 -15.60 -7.77
C GLY A 167 7.09 -14.89 -6.52
N ALA A 168 5.80 -15.02 -6.18
CA ALA A 168 5.23 -14.45 -4.96
C ALA A 168 5.50 -15.36 -3.75
N ILE A 169 5.38 -16.69 -3.93
CA ILE A 169 5.78 -17.69 -2.92
C ILE A 169 7.25 -17.53 -2.56
N SER A 170 8.12 -17.41 -3.57
CA SER A 170 9.56 -17.30 -3.36
C SER A 170 9.99 -15.98 -2.72
N ALA A 171 9.17 -14.92 -2.80
CA ALA A 171 9.52 -13.60 -2.29
C ALA A 171 8.95 -13.30 -0.89
N PHE A 172 7.75 -13.77 -0.54
CA PHE A 172 7.09 -13.44 0.74
C PHE A 172 6.62 -14.66 1.56
N GLY A 173 6.66 -15.87 1.00
CA GLY A 173 6.36 -17.10 1.73
C GLY A 173 4.87 -17.31 1.94
N SER A 174 4.52 -18.40 2.64
CA SER A 174 3.15 -18.70 3.06
C SER A 174 3.04 -18.48 4.55
N ILE A 175 2.10 -17.64 4.97
CA ILE A 175 1.84 -17.40 6.40
C ILE A 175 0.99 -18.54 6.93
N ARG A 176 1.50 -19.23 7.95
CA ARG A 176 0.83 -20.39 8.53
C ARG A 176 -0.39 -20.00 9.38
N PRO A 177 -1.41 -20.87 9.53
CA PRO A 177 -2.52 -20.65 10.46
C PRO A 177 -2.07 -20.31 11.89
N ASP A 178 -0.97 -20.93 12.35
CA ASP A 178 -0.41 -20.74 13.69
C ASP A 178 -0.02 -19.28 13.98
N PHE A 179 0.44 -18.54 12.97
CA PHE A 179 0.71 -17.11 13.09
C PHE A 179 -0.54 -16.34 13.54
N TYR A 180 -1.69 -16.61 12.93
CA TYR A 180 -2.93 -15.91 13.25
C TYR A 180 -3.45 -16.30 14.64
N LEU A 181 -3.32 -17.57 15.01
CA LEU A 181 -3.68 -18.05 16.34
C LEU A 181 -2.85 -17.37 17.43
N GLU A 182 -1.52 -17.38 17.30
CA GLU A 182 -0.62 -16.74 18.27
C GLU A 182 -0.81 -15.21 18.29
N ALA A 183 -0.95 -14.57 17.13
CA ALA A 183 -1.14 -13.13 17.05
C ALA A 183 -2.45 -12.67 17.73
N THR A 184 -3.55 -13.42 17.56
CA THR A 184 -4.82 -13.11 18.24
C THR A 184 -4.74 -13.39 19.74
N GLU A 185 -4.07 -14.47 20.15
CA GLU A 185 -3.81 -14.77 21.56
C GLU A 185 -3.00 -13.65 22.25
N ARG A 186 -1.95 -13.13 21.60
CA ARG A 186 -1.16 -11.99 22.11
C ARG A 186 -1.97 -10.71 22.29
N LEU A 187 -3.03 -10.53 21.49
CA LEU A 187 -3.99 -9.43 21.64
C LEU A 187 -5.07 -9.69 22.69
N GLY A 188 -5.02 -10.84 23.37
CA GLY A 188 -5.97 -11.26 24.39
C GLY A 188 -7.36 -11.59 23.84
N VAL A 189 -7.45 -12.04 22.58
CA VAL A 189 -8.72 -12.35 21.91
C VAL A 189 -8.69 -13.75 21.30
N SER A 190 -9.84 -14.44 21.35
CA SER A 190 -10.02 -15.66 20.57
C SER A 190 -10.08 -15.33 19.09
N ILE A 191 -9.47 -16.15 18.24
CA ILE A 191 -9.58 -16.01 16.79
C ILE A 191 -11.05 -16.02 16.31
N ARG A 192 -11.93 -16.70 17.04
CA ARG A 192 -13.38 -16.77 16.75
C ARG A 192 -14.14 -15.47 17.07
N ASP A 193 -13.53 -14.56 17.83
CA ASP A 193 -14.11 -13.26 18.17
C ASP A 193 -13.65 -12.15 17.21
N THR A 194 -12.89 -12.50 16.18
CA THR A 194 -12.37 -11.56 15.17
C THR A 194 -13.29 -11.37 13.97
N VAL A 195 -13.04 -10.31 13.20
CA VAL A 195 -13.57 -10.17 11.83
C VAL A 195 -12.43 -10.37 10.86
N MET A 196 -12.62 -11.24 9.87
CA MET A 196 -11.58 -11.59 8.92
C MET A 196 -11.82 -10.98 7.54
N PHE A 197 -10.83 -10.27 7.03
CA PHE A 197 -10.77 -9.87 5.62
C PHE A 197 -9.93 -10.86 4.85
N THR A 198 -10.40 -11.32 3.70
CA THR A 198 -9.65 -12.28 2.89
C THR A 198 -10.00 -12.25 1.42
N ASP A 199 -9.08 -12.70 0.58
CA ASP A 199 -9.34 -13.03 -0.82
C ASP A 199 -9.80 -14.49 -1.02
N ASP A 200 -9.81 -15.31 0.04
CA ASP A 200 -10.22 -16.72 0.01
C ASP A 200 -11.12 -17.08 1.22
N PRO A 201 -12.43 -16.72 1.18
CA PRO A 201 -13.36 -16.98 2.28
C PRO A 201 -13.49 -18.46 2.64
N ASP A 202 -13.51 -19.35 1.65
CA ASP A 202 -13.66 -20.80 1.86
C ASP A 202 -12.50 -21.37 2.67
N TYR A 203 -11.27 -20.94 2.38
CA TYR A 203 -10.11 -21.32 3.18
C TYR A 203 -10.23 -20.87 4.64
N VAL A 204 -10.67 -19.64 4.89
CA VAL A 204 -10.82 -19.11 6.24
C VAL A 204 -11.87 -19.89 7.03
N ILE A 205 -13.01 -20.22 6.40
CA ILE A 205 -14.06 -21.06 7.00
C ILE A 205 -13.49 -22.43 7.40
N GLN A 206 -12.79 -23.09 6.48
CA GLN A 206 -12.25 -24.44 6.71
C GLN A 206 -11.14 -24.46 7.75
N THR A 207 -10.27 -23.44 7.76
CA THR A 207 -9.07 -23.41 8.59
C THR A 207 -9.35 -22.97 10.02
N PHE A 208 -10.19 -21.95 10.19
CA PHE A 208 -10.43 -21.32 11.50
C PHE A 208 -11.81 -21.63 12.08
N ALA A 209 -12.65 -22.35 11.34
CA ALA A 209 -14.03 -22.67 11.72
C ALA A 209 -14.85 -21.42 12.08
N LEU A 210 -14.63 -20.34 11.33
CA LEU A 210 -15.36 -19.08 11.49
C LEU A 210 -16.68 -19.12 10.69
N PRO A 211 -17.78 -18.58 11.24
CA PRO A 211 -19.01 -18.35 10.47
C PRO A 211 -18.77 -17.33 9.36
N SER A 212 -19.46 -17.52 8.23
CA SER A 212 -19.41 -16.60 7.08
C SER A 212 -19.76 -15.16 7.44
N SER A 213 -20.62 -14.95 8.45
CA SER A 213 -21.00 -13.63 8.94
C SER A 213 -19.86 -12.86 9.62
N GLN A 214 -18.70 -13.47 9.87
CA GLN A 214 -17.51 -12.82 10.41
C GLN A 214 -16.41 -12.64 9.34
N ILE A 215 -16.67 -13.03 8.10
CA ILE A 215 -15.71 -12.99 6.99
C ILE A 215 -16.18 -11.94 5.98
N ILE A 216 -15.23 -11.13 5.52
CA ILE A 216 -15.42 -10.09 4.52
C ILE A 216 -14.49 -10.41 3.35
N GLY A 217 -15.10 -10.81 2.23
CA GLY A 217 -14.45 -11.19 0.99
C GLY A 217 -14.42 -10.08 -0.06
N PRO A 218 -13.89 -10.36 -1.26
CA PRO A 218 -13.72 -9.38 -2.34
C PRO A 218 -15.03 -8.77 -2.86
N SER A 219 -16.16 -9.47 -2.69
CA SER A 219 -17.47 -9.05 -3.19
C SER A 219 -18.30 -8.24 -2.16
N ASP A 220 -17.83 -8.14 -0.91
CA ASP A 220 -18.59 -7.53 0.18
C ASP A 220 -18.39 -6.00 0.26
N ALA A 221 -17.37 -5.48 -0.42
CA ALA A 221 -17.08 -4.06 -0.54
C ALA A 221 -16.99 -3.68 -2.04
N ALA A 222 -17.41 -2.47 -2.38
CA ALA A 222 -17.49 -1.98 -3.74
C ALA A 222 -16.10 -1.71 -4.36
N THR A 223 -15.09 -1.39 -3.54
CA THR A 223 -13.74 -1.05 -4.01
C THR A 223 -12.64 -1.49 -3.04
N ASP A 224 -11.41 -1.63 -3.55
CA ASP A 224 -10.20 -1.84 -2.74
C ASP A 224 -10.03 -0.74 -1.66
N LEU A 225 -10.36 0.52 -2.01
CA LEU A 225 -10.25 1.64 -1.10
C LEU A 225 -11.26 1.52 0.04
N GLU A 226 -12.50 1.17 -0.27
CA GLU A 226 -13.54 0.91 0.73
C GLU A 226 -13.14 -0.26 1.63
N THR A 227 -12.62 -1.35 1.06
CA THR A 227 -12.11 -2.50 1.81
C THR A 227 -11.00 -2.09 2.79
N LEU A 228 -10.00 -1.32 2.32
CA LEU A 228 -8.89 -0.83 3.15
C LEU A 228 -9.40 0.01 4.31
N VAL A 229 -10.33 0.93 4.02
CA VAL A 229 -10.92 1.83 4.98
C VAL A 229 -11.77 1.07 6.01
N LEU A 230 -12.64 0.15 5.58
CA LEU A 230 -13.43 -0.71 6.47
C LEU A 230 -12.52 -1.53 7.39
N MET A 231 -11.47 -2.13 6.84
CA MET A 231 -10.48 -2.91 7.60
C MET A 231 -9.83 -2.08 8.73
N SER A 232 -9.63 -0.77 8.52
CA SER A 232 -9.08 0.14 9.54
C SER A 232 -10.03 0.51 10.67
N MET A 233 -11.33 0.17 10.59
CA MET A 233 -12.34 0.54 11.60
C MET A 233 -12.38 -0.39 12.82
N GLY A 234 -11.49 -1.37 12.87
CA GLY A 234 -11.34 -2.29 13.99
C GLY A 234 -10.76 -1.63 15.25
N ASN A 235 -10.57 -2.44 16.28
CA ASN A 235 -9.94 -2.07 17.55
C ASN A 235 -8.60 -2.80 17.78
N GLY A 236 -8.01 -3.30 16.71
CA GLY A 236 -6.75 -4.05 16.68
C GLY A 236 -6.62 -4.76 15.33
N MET A 237 -5.39 -5.07 14.93
CA MET A 237 -5.09 -5.62 13.61
C MET A 237 -4.07 -6.76 13.69
N VAL A 238 -4.37 -7.87 13.03
CA VAL A 238 -3.38 -8.90 12.66
C VAL A 238 -3.25 -8.87 11.15
N LEU A 239 -2.05 -8.59 10.64
CA LEU A 239 -1.82 -8.40 9.21
C LEU A 239 -0.78 -9.39 8.65
N PRO A 240 -0.87 -9.75 7.35
CA PRO A 240 0.14 -10.53 6.67
C PRO A 240 1.21 -9.62 6.03
N ASN A 241 2.15 -10.18 5.27
CA ASN A 241 3.13 -9.44 4.46
C ASN A 241 2.45 -8.76 3.26
N SER A 242 1.72 -7.69 3.55
CA SER A 242 0.80 -7.04 2.62
C SER A 242 0.81 -5.55 2.86
N THR A 243 1.26 -4.79 1.87
CA THR A 243 1.23 -3.32 1.91
C THR A 243 -0.19 -2.77 1.98
N PHE A 244 -1.18 -3.50 1.45
CA PHE A 244 -2.59 -3.13 1.56
C PHE A 244 -3.05 -3.09 3.03
N SER A 245 -2.68 -4.12 3.79
CA SER A 245 -3.04 -4.27 5.21
C SER A 245 -2.18 -3.41 6.11
N TRP A 246 -0.94 -3.15 5.71
CA TRP A 246 -0.07 -2.18 6.36
C TRP A 246 -0.73 -0.81 6.44
N TRP A 247 -1.30 -0.31 5.34
CA TRP A 247 -1.99 0.99 5.32
C TRP A 247 -3.29 1.00 6.11
N ALA A 248 -4.03 -0.11 6.18
CA ALA A 248 -5.19 -0.18 7.06
C ALA A 248 -4.80 -0.18 8.55
N ALA A 249 -3.70 -0.86 8.92
CA ALA A 249 -3.17 -0.86 10.28
C ALA A 249 -2.65 0.54 10.68
N GLU A 250 -1.93 1.21 9.77
CA GLU A 250 -1.48 2.58 9.94
C GLU A 250 -2.67 3.54 10.14
N LEU A 251 -3.72 3.42 9.31
CA LEU A 251 -4.94 4.22 9.41
C LEU A 251 -5.75 3.94 10.70
N MET A 252 -5.76 2.68 11.15
CA MET A 252 -6.39 2.27 12.42
C MET A 252 -5.70 2.95 13.61
N ASN A 253 -4.40 3.21 13.50
CA ASN A 253 -3.58 3.91 14.49
C ASN A 253 -3.71 3.30 15.91
N ARG A 254 -3.52 1.98 15.98
CA ARG A 254 -3.53 1.19 17.23
C ARG A 254 -2.21 0.40 17.36
N PRO A 255 -1.06 1.07 17.52
CA PRO A 255 0.24 0.40 17.50
C PRO A 255 0.33 -0.72 18.53
N GLU A 256 -0.22 -0.51 19.73
CA GLU A 256 -0.26 -1.48 20.83
C GLU A 256 -1.18 -2.68 20.58
N ARG A 257 -2.09 -2.56 19.59
CA ARG A 257 -3.00 -3.65 19.19
C ARG A 257 -2.79 -4.10 17.75
N THR A 258 -1.60 -3.87 17.20
CA THR A 258 -1.24 -4.27 15.84
C THR A 258 -0.14 -5.31 15.88
N ILE A 259 -0.38 -6.47 15.25
CA ILE A 259 0.58 -7.57 15.13
C ILE A 259 0.88 -7.84 13.67
N ALA A 260 2.16 -7.73 13.30
CA ALA A 260 2.67 -8.04 11.98
C ALA A 260 3.53 -9.33 12.00
N PRO A 261 3.85 -9.91 10.84
CA PRO A 261 4.78 -11.02 10.76
C PRO A 261 6.19 -10.57 11.11
N GLU A 262 6.96 -11.41 11.80
CA GLU A 262 8.36 -11.14 12.11
C GLU A 262 9.20 -11.04 10.83
N PHE A 263 8.93 -11.93 9.86
CA PHE A 263 9.64 -11.96 8.59
C PHE A 263 8.77 -11.37 7.49
N TRP A 264 9.24 -10.27 6.90
CA TRP A 264 8.51 -9.62 5.80
C TRP A 264 8.77 -10.21 4.42
N PHE A 265 9.97 -10.76 4.21
CA PHE A 265 10.44 -11.31 2.94
C PHE A 265 11.12 -12.68 3.17
N VAL A 266 11.01 -13.59 2.21
CA VAL A 266 11.57 -14.97 2.26
C VAL A 266 13.09 -14.99 2.27
N ASP A 267 13.74 -14.08 1.55
CA ASP A 267 15.20 -14.05 1.39
C ASP A 267 15.95 -13.69 2.69
N HIS A 268 15.28 -13.64 3.84
CA HIS A 268 15.88 -13.40 5.16
C HIS A 268 16.92 -12.27 5.18
N ARG A 269 16.80 -11.24 4.30
CA ARG A 269 17.73 -10.11 4.28
C ARG A 269 17.56 -9.41 5.63
N LYS A 270 18.42 -9.81 6.57
CA LYS A 270 18.27 -9.59 8.00
C LYS A 270 17.94 -8.12 8.23
N GLY A 271 16.77 -7.85 8.81
CA GLY A 271 16.35 -6.51 9.22
C GLY A 271 15.46 -5.73 8.24
N GLN A 272 15.14 -6.24 7.05
CA GLN A 272 14.14 -5.59 6.19
C GLN A 272 12.72 -6.02 6.59
N THR A 273 12.03 -5.17 7.36
CA THR A 273 10.61 -5.29 7.65
C THR A 273 9.90 -3.98 7.31
N LEU A 274 8.63 -4.08 6.90
CA LEU A 274 7.77 -2.91 6.81
C LEU A 274 7.06 -2.64 8.14
N ALA A 275 7.02 -3.60 9.06
CA ALA A 275 6.34 -3.41 10.34
C ALA A 275 6.94 -2.21 11.09
N ARG A 276 6.07 -1.35 11.64
CA ARG A 276 6.50 -0.28 12.55
C ARG A 276 7.17 -0.90 13.77
N ASP A 277 8.18 -0.23 14.31
CA ASP A 277 8.86 -0.68 15.54
C ASP A 277 7.90 -0.81 16.73
N THR A 278 6.81 -0.03 16.72
CA THR A 278 5.77 -0.04 17.74
C THR A 278 4.77 -1.19 17.61
N TRP A 279 4.80 -1.96 16.51
CA TRP A 279 3.90 -3.09 16.32
C TRP A 279 4.49 -4.36 16.93
N GLY A 280 3.62 -5.20 17.49
CA GLY A 280 4.02 -6.55 17.88
C GLY A 280 4.39 -7.38 16.65
N ARG A 281 5.30 -8.34 16.85
CA ARG A 281 5.74 -9.27 15.79
C ARG A 281 5.64 -10.71 16.24
N VAL A 282 5.11 -11.55 15.37
CA VAL A 282 4.95 -13.01 15.58
C VAL A 282 5.61 -13.75 14.41
N PRO A 283 6.34 -14.85 14.65
CA PRO A 283 6.89 -15.69 13.59
C PRO A 283 5.79 -16.20 12.63
N ASN A 284 6.06 -16.14 11.33
CA ASN A 284 5.14 -16.54 10.26
C ASN A 284 5.59 -17.78 9.49
#